data_AF-A0A1V1P9B4-F1
#
_entry.id   AF-A0A1V1P9B4-F1
#
_cell.length_a   1.000
_cell.length_b   1.000
_cell.length_c   1.000
_cell.angle_alpha   90.00
_cell.angle_beta   90.00
_cell.angle_gamma   90.00
#
_symmetry.space_group_name_H-M   'P 1'
#
loop_
_entity.id
_entity.type
_entity.pdbx_description
1 polymer ?
#
loop_
_entity_poly.entity_id
_entity_poly.type
_entity_poly.pdbx_seq_one_letter_code
_entity_poly.pdbx_strand_id
1 'polypeptide(L)'
;MGLQSQHVLIDKCRANYFSLYKAIINKILLINSYFEEIVAGKSRISTIALEKSTINSIGNWSETKIDHMSLNDVTLSGDQIFSGAEIKSLSTKNIIKEDSFKLISDQPIKLH
;
A
#
# COMPACT_ATOMS: atom_id res chain seq x y z
N MET A 1 -19.41 -12.31 -0.21
CA MET A 1 -19.43 -10.83 -0.29
C MET A 1 -18.09 -10.32 0.21
N GLY A 2 -17.46 -9.38 -0.50
CA GLY A 2 -16.25 -8.69 -0.02
C GLY A 2 -16.60 -7.40 0.73
N LEU A 3 -15.60 -6.79 1.36
CA LEU A 3 -15.77 -5.51 2.06
C LEU A 3 -16.06 -4.38 1.05
N GLN A 4 -17.10 -3.60 1.31
CA GLN A 4 -17.33 -2.31 0.65
C GLN A 4 -17.26 -1.22 1.70
N SER A 5 -16.31 -0.29 1.56
CA SER A 5 -16.19 0.84 2.48
C SER A 5 -15.89 2.13 1.74
N GLN A 6 -16.44 3.22 2.22
CA GLN A 6 -16.04 4.54 1.75
C GLN A 6 -14.67 4.88 2.31
N HIS A 7 -14.49 4.82 3.63
CA HIS A 7 -13.26 5.22 4.30
C HIS A 7 -12.78 4.15 5.28
N VAL A 8 -11.48 3.87 5.26
CA VAL A 8 -10.78 3.08 6.27
C VAL A 8 -9.65 3.93 6.82
N LEU A 9 -9.62 4.12 8.13
CA LEU A 9 -8.53 4.80 8.84
C LEU A 9 -7.95 3.82 9.84
N ILE A 10 -6.63 3.66 9.79
CA ILE A 10 -5.85 2.96 10.80
C ILE A 10 -4.79 3.94 11.28
N ASP A 11 -4.89 4.34 12.54
CA ASP A 11 -3.96 5.26 13.20
C ASP A 11 -3.33 4.59 14.41
N LYS A 12 -2.03 4.81 14.62
CA LYS A 12 -1.26 4.32 15.78
C LYS A 12 -1.42 2.82 16.03
N CYS A 13 -1.41 2.04 14.96
CA CYS A 13 -1.56 0.58 15.02
C CYS A 13 -0.21 -0.11 14.85
N ARG A 14 -0.04 -1.24 15.54
CA ARG A 14 0.98 -2.24 15.20
C ARG A 14 0.28 -3.52 14.82
N ALA A 15 0.39 -3.93 13.57
CA ALA A 15 -0.23 -5.15 13.06
C ALA A 15 0.81 -6.01 12.33
N ASN A 16 0.82 -7.31 12.64
CA ASN A 16 1.69 -8.24 11.92
C ASN A 16 1.15 -8.52 10.51
N TYR A 17 -0.18 -8.48 10.34
CA TYR A 17 -0.81 -8.78 9.06
C TYR A 17 -2.04 -7.89 8.85
N PHE A 18 -2.05 -7.14 7.74
CA PHE A 18 -3.22 -6.41 7.27
C PHE A 18 -3.56 -6.86 5.85
N SER A 19 -4.79 -7.35 5.65
CA SER A 19 -5.20 -7.94 4.37
C SER A 19 -6.54 -7.42 3.89
N LEU A 20 -6.59 -7.16 2.58
CA LEU A 20 -7.78 -6.75 1.86
C LEU A 20 -8.03 -7.73 0.72
N TYR A 21 -9.12 -8.51 0.80
CA TYR A 21 -9.46 -9.47 -0.23
C TYR A 21 -10.85 -9.22 -0.79
N LYS A 22 -10.94 -9.11 -2.13
CA LYS A 22 -12.19 -8.76 -2.85
C LYS A 22 -12.84 -7.49 -2.31
N ALA A 23 -12.02 -6.53 -1.87
CA ALA A 23 -12.49 -5.29 -1.26
C ALA A 23 -12.69 -4.19 -2.32
N ILE A 24 -13.71 -3.36 -2.13
CA ILE A 24 -13.89 -2.12 -2.88
C ILE A 24 -13.86 -0.98 -1.86
N ILE A 25 -12.80 -0.18 -1.88
CA ILE A 25 -12.58 0.87 -0.91
C ILE A 25 -12.27 2.19 -1.61
N ASN A 26 -13.00 3.25 -1.25
CA ASN A 26 -12.73 4.56 -1.84
C ASN A 26 -11.44 5.19 -1.27
N LYS A 27 -11.26 5.21 0.05
CA LYS A 27 -10.06 5.76 0.69
C LYS A 27 -9.55 4.91 1.85
N ILE A 28 -8.25 4.64 1.85
CA ILE A 28 -7.53 4.03 2.97
C ILE A 28 -6.46 5.02 3.45
N LEU A 29 -6.44 5.28 4.76
CA LEU A 29 -5.40 6.04 5.43
C LEU A 29 -4.73 5.14 6.48
N LEU A 30 -3.45 4.88 6.29
CA LEU A 30 -2.61 4.17 7.26
C LEU A 30 -1.59 5.17 7.81
N ILE A 31 -1.78 5.58 9.06
CA ILE A 31 -1.05 6.71 9.65
C ILE A 31 -0.39 6.27 10.96
N ASN A 32 0.84 6.74 11.21
CA ASN A 32 1.58 6.52 12.46
C ASN A 32 1.64 5.03 12.86
N SER A 33 1.71 4.12 11.90
CA SER A 33 1.49 2.70 12.14
C SER A 33 2.67 1.85 11.69
N TYR A 34 2.80 0.66 12.27
CA TYR A 34 3.76 -0.35 11.87
C TYR A 34 3.00 -1.56 11.34
N PHE A 35 3.34 -1.97 10.12
CA PHE A 35 2.85 -3.20 9.52
C PHE A 35 4.03 -4.09 9.21
N GLU A 36 3.98 -5.33 9.67
CA GLU A 36 4.90 -6.34 9.16
C GLU A 36 4.46 -6.65 7.72
N GLU A 37 3.29 -7.25 7.50
CA GLU A 37 2.80 -7.52 6.15
C GLU A 37 1.53 -6.74 5.79
N ILE A 38 1.50 -6.21 4.56
CA ILE A 38 0.27 -5.70 3.94
C ILE A 38 0.04 -6.41 2.61
N VAL A 39 -1.14 -7.02 2.47
CA VAL A 39 -1.55 -7.81 1.31
C VAL A 39 -2.87 -7.31 0.76
N ALA A 40 -3.02 -7.27 -0.56
CA ALA A 40 -4.30 -7.00 -1.20
C ALA A 40 -4.55 -7.95 -2.37
N GLY A 41 -5.66 -8.67 -2.38
CA GLY A 41 -6.01 -9.57 -3.47
C GLY A 41 -7.35 -9.21 -4.10
N LYS A 42 -7.40 -9.15 -5.44
CA LYS A 42 -8.65 -8.96 -6.19
C LYS A 42 -9.46 -7.72 -5.76
N SER A 43 -8.76 -6.67 -5.34
CA SER A 43 -9.39 -5.49 -4.71
C SER A 43 -9.33 -4.26 -5.62
N ARG A 44 -10.26 -3.32 -5.43
CA ARG A 44 -10.24 -2.01 -6.08
C ARG A 44 -10.17 -0.92 -5.01
N ILE A 45 -9.12 -0.12 -5.06
CA ILE A 45 -8.84 0.94 -4.09
C ILE A 45 -8.70 2.25 -4.85
N SER A 46 -9.57 3.24 -4.61
CA SER A 46 -9.45 4.52 -5.31
C SER A 46 -8.31 5.37 -4.76
N THR A 47 -8.10 5.39 -3.45
CA THR A 47 -6.97 6.08 -2.84
C THR A 47 -6.44 5.32 -1.64
N ILE A 48 -5.12 5.17 -1.58
CA ILE A 48 -4.41 4.75 -0.38
C ILE A 48 -3.31 5.76 -0.06
N ALA A 49 -3.28 6.25 1.18
CA ALA A 49 -2.19 7.05 1.69
C ALA A 49 -1.56 6.36 2.91
N LEU A 50 -0.24 6.26 2.87
CA LEU A 50 0.57 5.75 3.96
C LEU A 50 1.41 6.91 4.46
N GLU A 51 1.24 7.25 5.73
CA GLU A 51 1.83 8.43 6.34
C GLU A 51 2.55 8.07 7.64
N LYS A 52 3.80 8.51 7.81
CA LYS A 52 4.56 8.32 9.06
C LYS A 52 4.57 6.88 9.55
N SER A 53 4.65 5.93 8.63
CA SER A 53 4.44 4.51 8.90
C SER A 53 5.62 3.67 8.44
N THR A 54 5.80 2.51 9.06
CA THR A 54 6.81 1.53 8.67
C THR A 54 6.11 0.28 8.13
N ILE A 55 6.60 -0.23 7.01
CA ILE A 55 6.06 -1.40 6.35
C ILE A 55 7.20 -2.34 6.03
N ASN A 56 7.11 -3.56 6.56
CA ASN A 56 8.11 -4.62 6.34
C ASN A 56 7.56 -5.75 5.45
N SER A 57 7.14 -5.42 4.24
CA SER A 57 6.26 -6.29 3.48
C SER A 57 7.01 -7.20 2.51
N ILE A 58 6.56 -8.46 2.43
CA ILE A 58 6.75 -9.38 1.29
C ILE A 58 5.48 -9.48 0.42
N GLY A 59 4.62 -8.46 0.54
CA GLY A 59 3.20 -8.55 0.24
C GLY A 59 2.88 -8.68 -1.24
N ASN A 60 2.08 -9.69 -1.56
CA ASN A 60 1.51 -9.91 -2.89
C ASN A 60 0.21 -9.11 -3.05
N TRP A 61 0.19 -8.14 -3.97
CA TRP A 61 -0.96 -7.31 -4.29
C TRP A 61 -1.69 -7.76 -5.57
N SER A 62 -1.66 -9.05 -5.89
CA SER A 62 -2.21 -9.63 -7.12
C SER A 62 -3.66 -9.23 -7.41
N GLU A 63 -3.90 -8.89 -8.68
CA GLU A 63 -5.21 -8.48 -9.20
C GLU A 63 -5.81 -7.28 -8.42
N THR A 64 -4.98 -6.46 -7.77
CA THR A 64 -5.41 -5.25 -7.08
C THR A 64 -5.18 -4.02 -7.94
N LYS A 65 -6.23 -3.20 -8.11
CA LYS A 65 -6.16 -1.92 -8.83
C LYS A 65 -6.18 -0.77 -7.84
N ILE A 66 -5.22 0.15 -7.99
CA ILE A 66 -5.09 1.35 -7.16
C ILE A 66 -5.09 2.58 -8.06
N ASP A 67 -6.10 3.45 -7.91
CA ASP A 67 -6.18 4.66 -8.74
C ASP A 67 -5.11 5.69 -8.29
N HIS A 68 -4.95 5.89 -6.97
CA HIS A 68 -3.96 6.80 -6.40
C HIS A 68 -3.29 6.21 -5.15
N MET A 69 -1.96 6.17 -5.13
CA MET A 69 -1.15 5.83 -3.96
C MET A 69 -0.29 7.02 -3.56
N SER A 70 -0.28 7.34 -2.27
CA SER A 70 0.63 8.32 -1.68
C SER A 70 1.43 7.69 -0.55
N LEU A 71 2.74 7.89 -0.57
CA LEU A 71 3.66 7.48 0.48
C LEU A 71 4.34 8.75 1.02
N ASN A 72 4.15 9.08 2.29
CA ASN A 72 4.74 10.27 2.91
C ASN A 72 5.36 9.94 4.27
N ASP A 73 6.66 10.18 4.43
CA ASP A 73 7.40 9.84 5.65
C ASP A 73 7.29 8.33 5.97
N VAL A 74 7.47 7.47 4.96
CA VAL A 74 7.29 6.01 5.08
C VAL A 74 8.65 5.31 5.04
N THR A 75 8.86 4.37 5.97
CA THR A 75 9.98 3.42 5.90
C THR A 75 9.51 2.11 5.31
N LEU A 76 10.20 1.65 4.27
CA LEU A 76 9.89 0.45 3.51
C LEU A 76 11.06 -0.53 3.60
N SER A 77 10.78 -1.72 4.13
CA SER A 77 11.72 -2.84 4.20
C SER A 77 11.06 -4.11 3.67
N GLY A 78 11.86 -5.07 3.20
CA GLY A 78 11.37 -6.31 2.61
C GLY A 78 11.32 -6.30 1.08
N ASP A 79 10.99 -7.46 0.51
CA ASP A 79 11.02 -7.69 -0.94
C ASP A 79 9.64 -7.45 -1.57
N GLN A 80 9.61 -6.96 -2.82
CA GLN A 80 8.40 -6.96 -3.66
C GLN A 80 7.18 -6.18 -3.09
N ILE A 81 7.43 -5.10 -2.36
CA ILE A 81 6.35 -4.27 -1.81
C ILE A 81 5.44 -3.76 -2.94
N PHE A 82 4.14 -4.08 -2.84
CA PHE A 82 3.09 -3.80 -3.82
C PHE A 82 3.18 -4.57 -5.16
N SER A 83 3.99 -5.62 -5.21
CA SER A 83 4.09 -6.48 -6.40
C SER A 83 2.74 -7.05 -6.82
N GLY A 84 2.43 -6.98 -8.12
CA GLY A 84 1.15 -7.44 -8.67
C GLY A 84 0.00 -6.43 -8.57
N ALA A 85 0.21 -5.26 -7.96
CA ALA A 85 -0.75 -4.16 -8.03
C ALA A 85 -0.65 -3.39 -9.36
N GLU A 86 -1.79 -3.02 -9.92
CA GLU A 86 -1.87 -1.99 -10.97
C GLU A 86 -2.05 -0.63 -10.31
N ILE A 87 -0.98 0.17 -10.22
CA ILE A 87 -1.00 1.50 -9.62
C ILE A 87 -1.02 2.55 -10.72
N LYS A 88 -2.14 3.28 -10.86
CA LYS A 88 -2.31 4.30 -11.89
C LYS A 88 -1.51 5.57 -11.60
N SER A 89 -1.39 5.96 -10.34
CA SER A 89 -0.65 7.14 -9.91
C SER A 89 0.03 6.90 -8.57
N LEU A 90 1.32 7.22 -8.47
CA LEU A 90 2.12 7.10 -7.26
C LEU A 90 2.79 8.44 -6.94
N SER A 91 2.53 8.96 -5.74
CA SER A 91 3.24 10.10 -5.18
C SER A 91 4.07 9.65 -3.99
N THR A 92 5.32 10.10 -3.91
CA THR A 92 6.23 9.75 -2.82
C THR A 92 6.92 10.98 -2.26
N LYS A 93 7.05 11.02 -0.93
CA LYS A 93 7.80 12.03 -0.19
C LYS A 93 8.46 11.39 1.02
N ASN A 94 9.75 11.66 1.23
CA ASN A 94 10.52 11.17 2.39
C ASN A 94 10.39 9.65 2.58
N ILE A 95 10.76 8.88 1.55
CA ILE A 95 10.76 7.42 1.61
C ILE A 95 12.14 6.94 2.01
N ILE A 96 12.21 6.21 3.11
CA ILE A 96 13.40 5.48 3.52
C ILE A 96 13.25 4.06 2.98
N LYS A 97 14.19 3.64 2.14
CA LYS A 97 14.25 2.29 1.56
C LYS A 97 15.41 1.56 2.23
N GLU A 98 15.12 0.43 2.86
CA GLU A 98 16.17 -0.49 3.30
C GLU A 98 16.61 -1.38 2.12
N ASP A 99 17.83 -1.93 2.17
CA ASP A 99 18.62 -2.43 1.02
C ASP A 99 17.95 -3.48 0.10
N SER A 100 16.79 -4.04 0.49
CA SER A 100 15.98 -5.00 -0.29
C SER A 100 14.89 -4.38 -1.16
N PHE A 101 14.69 -3.06 -1.15
CA PHE A 101 13.56 -2.45 -1.84
C PHE A 101 13.67 -2.47 -3.38
N LYS A 102 12.84 -3.30 -4.03
CA LYS A 102 12.52 -3.21 -5.47
C LYS A 102 11.07 -2.79 -5.67
N LEU A 103 10.86 -1.58 -6.18
CA LEU A 103 9.54 -1.17 -6.68
C LEU A 103 9.33 -1.84 -8.04
N ILE A 104 8.52 -2.90 -8.06
CA ILE A 104 8.13 -3.57 -9.30
C ILE A 104 6.74 -3.03 -9.66
N SER A 105 6.70 -1.98 -10.49
CA SER A 105 5.49 -1.67 -11.24
C SER A 105 5.70 -2.13 -12.68
N ASP A 106 4.83 -3.00 -13.18
CA ASP A 106 4.80 -3.45 -14.59
C ASP A 106 4.34 -2.35 -15.57
N GLN A 107 4.35 -1.10 -15.12
CA GLN A 107 4.07 0.11 -15.90
C GLN A 107 5.07 1.19 -15.47
N PRO A 108 5.60 2.00 -16.41
CA PRO A 108 6.46 3.13 -16.06
C PRO A 108 5.69 4.13 -15.20
N ILE A 109 6.13 4.31 -13.94
CA ILE A 109 5.61 5.37 -13.07
C ILE A 109 6.04 6.70 -13.68
N LYS A 110 5.09 7.47 -14.20
CA LYS A 110 5.34 8.87 -14.56
C LYS A 110 5.48 9.67 -13.27
N LEU A 111 6.72 10.03 -12.95
CA LEU A 111 7.03 11.05 -11.96
C LEU A 111 6.71 12.41 -12.63
N HIS A 112 5.71 13.11 -12.10
CA HIS A 112 5.42 14.50 -12.45
C HIS A 112 5.91 15.42 -11.34
#